data_AF-A0A9X3EJ25-F1
#
_entry.id   AF-A0A9X3EJ25-F1
#
_cell.length_a   1.000
_cell.length_b   1.000
_cell.length_c   1.000
_cell.angle_alpha   90.00
_cell.angle_beta   90.00
_cell.angle_gamma   90.00
#
_symmetry.space_group_name_H-M   'P 1'
#
loop_
_entity.id
_entity.type
_entity.pdbx_description
1 polymer ?
#
loop_
_entity_poly.entity_id
_entity_poly.type
_entity_poly.pdbx_seq_one_letter_code
_entity_poly.pdbx_strand_id
1 'polypeptide(L)'
;MKHATRPSRVLSLLTALALLAPSPAPAAPAQDTKALAAFEAGFNEGQAEFDRGENLAAARTWIAAAANLKETTAHRDNRAAVYEYVVDAFTRGLQGETRPEALREAAQALDAYCEGFTRAYGTETPISPKIVAARDDFKQRLAEAEAAAAAEKPQVPDAVEGPEELPPPPPDAVPAAKPWKGLAIGGGVMIGLGVGAAVVAGVGGARVASLEKQVDDPANMCVLSMPSPSCQDLLDRGKAAESMTIAGAVLAPLLAGAGVALLVVGLKRRSQANTAFAPALAPGFVGLSLRGSF
;
A
#
# COMPACT_ATOMS: atom_id res chain seq x y z
N MET A 1 98.32 36.40 15.54
CA MET A 1 97.48 35.96 14.39
C MET A 1 96.92 34.60 14.73
N LYS A 2 95.62 34.51 15.07
CA LYS A 2 94.94 33.25 15.43
C LYS A 2 93.81 33.03 14.41
N HIS A 3 93.94 32.00 13.58
CA HIS A 3 92.88 31.59 12.66
C HIS A 3 91.87 30.72 13.40
N ALA A 4 90.61 31.16 13.41
CA ALA A 4 89.48 30.41 13.93
C ALA A 4 88.85 29.57 12.80
N THR A 5 89.01 28.25 12.86
CA THR A 5 88.31 27.28 12.02
C THR A 5 86.90 27.02 12.57
N ARG A 6 85.87 27.26 11.76
CA ARG A 6 84.47 26.84 12.03
C ARG A 6 84.13 25.62 11.17
N PRO A 7 83.86 24.45 11.75
CA PRO A 7 83.18 23.36 11.06
C PRO A 7 81.84 23.08 11.74
N SER A 8 80.71 23.53 11.18
CA SER A 8 79.40 22.92 11.46
C SER A 8 78.28 23.61 10.67
N ARG A 9 78.06 23.22 9.41
CA ARG A 9 76.85 23.59 8.64
C ARG A 9 76.32 22.51 7.70
N VAL A 10 76.84 21.28 7.76
CA VAL A 10 76.42 20.20 6.84
C VAL A 10 75.44 19.21 7.49
N LEU A 11 75.26 19.25 8.82
CA LEU A 11 74.44 18.25 9.53
C LEU A 11 72.96 18.61 9.74
N SER A 12 72.44 19.67 9.11
CA SER A 12 71.06 20.15 9.34
C SER A 12 70.11 19.93 8.15
N LEU A 13 70.57 19.35 7.04
CA LEU A 13 69.77 19.16 5.83
C LEU A 13 69.21 17.73 5.63
N LEU A 14 69.63 16.76 6.45
CA LEU A 14 69.15 15.37 6.35
C LEU A 14 67.93 15.06 7.22
N THR A 15 67.56 15.93 8.17
CA THR A 15 66.44 15.69 9.09
C THR A 15 65.09 16.21 8.58
N ALA A 16 65.07 17.04 7.53
CA ALA A 16 63.84 17.62 6.99
C ALA A 16 63.12 16.74 5.96
N LEU A 17 63.76 15.70 5.41
CA LEU A 17 63.16 14.83 4.40
C LEU A 17 62.32 13.66 4.95
N ALA A 18 62.40 13.37 6.26
CA ALA A 18 61.66 12.27 6.87
C ALA A 18 60.19 12.59 7.21
N LEU A 19 59.78 13.87 7.12
CA LEU A 19 58.41 14.33 7.41
C LEU A 19 57.50 14.41 6.16
N LEU A 20 58.02 14.08 4.97
CA LEU A 20 57.25 14.02 3.72
C LEU A 20 56.89 12.60 3.30
N ALA A 21 57.18 11.59 4.11
CA ALA A 21 56.64 10.26 3.87
C ALA A 21 55.12 10.33 4.08
N PRO A 22 54.28 10.13 3.04
CA PRO A 22 52.84 10.06 3.23
C PRO A 22 52.56 8.96 4.24
N SER A 23 51.93 9.31 5.36
CA SER A 23 51.43 8.32 6.31
C SER A 23 50.68 7.26 5.52
N PRO A 24 51.01 5.97 5.66
CA PRO A 24 50.25 4.92 5.00
C PRO A 24 48.81 5.09 5.44
N ALA A 25 47.97 5.60 4.52
CA ALA A 25 46.56 5.71 4.76
C ALA A 25 46.07 4.28 5.05
N PRO A 26 45.36 4.04 6.16
CA PRO A 26 44.80 2.73 6.43
C PRO A 26 43.97 2.35 5.21
N ALA A 27 44.31 1.21 4.60
CA ALA A 27 43.57 0.68 3.48
C ALA A 27 42.09 0.60 3.89
N ALA A 28 41.21 1.23 3.10
CA ALA A 28 39.78 1.14 3.33
C ALA A 28 39.40 -0.35 3.46
N PRO A 29 38.56 -0.72 4.45
CA PRO A 29 38.17 -2.11 4.62
C PRO A 29 37.63 -2.62 3.29
N ALA A 30 38.22 -3.71 2.79
CA ALA A 30 37.78 -4.35 1.56
C ALA A 30 36.29 -4.70 1.71
N GLN A 31 35.44 -4.03 0.93
CA GLN A 31 34.01 -4.36 0.91
C GLN A 31 33.86 -5.82 0.52
N ASP A 32 32.91 -6.51 1.16
CA ASP A 32 32.58 -7.89 0.81
C ASP A 32 31.89 -7.89 -0.55
N THR A 33 32.70 -8.03 -1.61
CA THR A 33 32.26 -8.03 -3.02
C THR A 33 31.17 -9.07 -3.29
N LYS A 34 31.19 -10.20 -2.56
CA LYS A 34 30.16 -11.23 -2.67
C LYS A 34 28.83 -10.75 -2.08
N ALA A 35 28.87 -10.10 -0.93
CA ALA A 35 27.67 -9.56 -0.30
C ALA A 35 27.03 -8.45 -1.14
N LEU A 36 27.83 -7.58 -1.76
CA LEU A 36 27.33 -6.55 -2.66
C LEU A 36 26.69 -7.13 -3.92
N ALA A 37 27.32 -8.13 -4.55
CA ALA A 37 26.75 -8.81 -5.71
C ALA A 37 25.42 -9.52 -5.38
N ALA A 38 25.31 -10.14 -4.20
CA ALA A 38 24.08 -10.77 -3.73
C ALA A 38 22.97 -9.73 -3.47
N PHE A 39 23.34 -8.57 -2.90
CA PHE A 39 22.42 -7.45 -2.73
C PHE A 39 21.88 -6.95 -4.07
N GLU A 40 22.75 -6.70 -5.06
CA GLU A 40 22.35 -6.22 -6.39
C GLU A 40 21.46 -7.22 -7.11
N ALA A 41 21.78 -8.51 -7.05
CA ALA A 41 20.95 -9.57 -7.63
C ALA A 41 19.54 -9.58 -7.02
N GLY A 42 19.45 -9.58 -5.69
CA GLY A 42 18.15 -9.54 -5.00
C GLY A 42 17.38 -8.24 -5.22
N PHE A 43 18.09 -7.10 -5.35
CA PHE A 43 17.44 -5.82 -5.67
C PHE A 43 16.76 -5.86 -7.05
N ASN A 44 17.46 -6.36 -8.06
CA ASN A 44 16.95 -6.51 -9.42
C ASN A 44 15.80 -7.51 -9.50
N GLU A 45 15.88 -8.62 -8.76
CA GLU A 45 14.81 -9.62 -8.68
C GLU A 45 13.54 -9.03 -8.05
N GLY A 46 13.68 -8.33 -6.92
CA GLY A 46 12.55 -7.66 -6.28
C GLY A 46 11.92 -6.57 -7.16
N GLN A 47 12.73 -5.83 -7.94
CA GLN A 47 12.22 -4.89 -8.93
C GLN A 47 11.40 -5.60 -10.01
N ALA A 48 11.89 -6.72 -10.54
CA ALA A 48 11.16 -7.49 -11.53
C ALA A 48 9.83 -8.06 -10.97
N GLU A 49 9.80 -8.50 -9.71
CA GLU A 49 8.56 -8.91 -9.02
C GLU A 49 7.57 -7.74 -8.88
N PHE A 50 8.06 -6.58 -8.47
CA PHE A 50 7.26 -5.37 -8.31
C PHE A 50 6.63 -4.93 -9.64
N ASP A 51 7.42 -4.96 -10.73
CA ASP A 51 6.96 -4.61 -12.08
C ASP A 51 5.89 -5.57 -12.61
N ARG A 52 5.88 -6.84 -12.16
CA ARG A 52 4.83 -7.82 -12.45
C ARG A 52 3.58 -7.65 -11.56
N GLY A 53 3.59 -6.73 -10.60
CA GLY A 53 2.53 -6.54 -9.62
C GLY A 53 2.57 -7.54 -8.46
N GLU A 54 3.64 -8.34 -8.33
CA GLU A 54 3.85 -9.29 -7.25
C GLU A 54 4.40 -8.58 -5.99
N ASN A 55 3.72 -7.52 -5.56
CA ASN A 55 4.26 -6.55 -4.60
C ASN A 55 4.71 -7.18 -3.27
N LEU A 56 3.97 -8.17 -2.74
CA LEU A 56 4.39 -8.84 -1.49
C LEU A 56 5.62 -9.73 -1.67
N ALA A 57 5.82 -10.32 -2.84
CA ALA A 57 7.04 -11.06 -3.15
C ALA A 57 8.22 -10.08 -3.22
N ALA A 58 8.06 -8.97 -3.96
CA ALA A 58 9.06 -7.92 -4.08
C ALA A 58 9.55 -7.41 -2.72
N ALA A 59 8.64 -7.12 -1.79
CA ALA A 59 8.99 -6.69 -0.44
C ALA A 59 9.90 -7.71 0.27
N ARG A 60 9.54 -9.01 0.24
CA ARG A 60 10.32 -10.08 0.87
C ARG A 60 11.69 -10.23 0.23
N THR A 61 11.76 -10.16 -1.09
CA THR A 61 13.01 -10.25 -1.85
C THR A 61 13.94 -9.08 -1.53
N TRP A 62 13.41 -7.85 -1.43
CA TRP A 62 14.20 -6.70 -1.01
C TRP A 62 14.66 -6.75 0.45
N ILE A 63 13.84 -7.29 1.37
CA ILE A 63 14.27 -7.54 2.76
C ILE A 63 15.45 -8.53 2.77
N ALA A 64 15.35 -9.62 2.02
CA ALA A 64 16.41 -10.62 1.91
C ALA A 64 17.67 -10.02 1.27
N ALA A 65 17.52 -9.20 0.23
CA ALA A 65 18.62 -8.47 -0.39
C ALA A 65 19.32 -7.55 0.62
N ALA A 66 18.56 -6.73 1.34
CA ALA A 66 19.07 -5.81 2.36
C ALA A 66 19.84 -6.51 3.48
N ALA A 67 19.50 -7.76 3.81
CA ALA A 67 20.23 -8.56 4.80
C ALA A 67 21.69 -8.86 4.40
N ASN A 68 22.04 -8.78 3.11
CA ASN A 68 23.43 -8.91 2.65
C ASN A 68 24.26 -7.65 2.97
N LEU A 69 23.63 -6.50 3.18
CA LEU A 69 24.32 -5.28 3.58
C LEU A 69 24.38 -5.21 5.11
N LYS A 70 25.57 -5.18 5.71
CA LYS A 70 25.69 -4.99 7.17
C LYS A 70 25.23 -3.59 7.56
N GLU A 71 24.46 -3.48 8.66
CA GLU A 71 24.05 -2.20 9.24
C GLU A 71 25.29 -1.47 9.79
N THR A 72 25.89 -0.64 8.94
CA THR A 72 27.11 0.14 9.19
C THR A 72 26.95 1.49 8.50
N THR A 73 27.69 2.50 8.96
CA THR A 73 27.62 3.85 8.38
C THR A 73 27.88 3.89 6.87
N ALA A 74 28.70 2.97 6.34
CA ALA A 74 28.98 2.84 4.91
C ALA A 74 27.79 2.32 4.07
N HIS A 75 26.84 1.62 4.69
CA HIS A 75 25.68 1.02 4.02
C HIS A 75 24.34 1.61 4.47
N ARG A 76 24.35 2.51 5.46
CA ARG A 76 23.16 3.12 6.06
C ARG A 76 22.20 3.65 5.00
N ASP A 77 22.70 4.48 4.08
CA ASP A 77 21.86 5.18 3.11
C ASP A 77 21.28 4.19 2.07
N ASN A 78 22.05 3.18 1.67
CA ASN A 78 21.58 2.11 0.78
C ASN A 78 20.50 1.25 1.45
N ARG A 79 20.69 0.88 2.72
CA ARG A 79 19.68 0.12 3.48
C ARG A 79 18.40 0.93 3.67
N ALA A 80 18.53 2.21 4.02
CA ALA A 80 17.38 3.11 4.13
C ALA A 80 16.60 3.20 2.82
N ALA A 81 17.29 3.42 1.68
CA ALA A 81 16.65 3.47 0.37
C ALA A 81 15.90 2.18 0.04
N VAL A 82 16.50 1.01 0.27
CA VAL A 82 15.86 -0.30 0.00
C VAL A 82 14.61 -0.49 0.85
N TYR A 83 14.63 -0.08 2.13
CA TYR A 83 13.44 -0.16 2.97
C TYR A 83 12.32 0.81 2.54
N GLU A 84 12.63 1.91 1.84
CA GLU A 84 11.58 2.73 1.22
C GLU A 84 10.88 2.02 0.05
N TYR A 85 11.60 1.18 -0.72
CA TYR A 85 10.99 0.31 -1.72
C TYR A 85 10.16 -0.80 -1.06
N VAL A 86 10.66 -1.40 0.03
CA VAL A 86 9.90 -2.39 0.83
C VAL A 86 8.58 -1.80 1.33
N VAL A 87 8.59 -0.55 1.80
CA VAL A 87 7.37 0.17 2.19
C VAL A 87 6.41 0.29 1.00
N ASP A 88 6.88 0.76 -0.15
CA ASP A 88 6.02 0.94 -1.33
C ASP A 88 5.39 -0.39 -1.79
N ALA A 89 6.18 -1.47 -1.76
CA ALA A 89 5.71 -2.82 -2.06
C ALA A 89 4.66 -3.32 -1.06
N PHE A 90 4.88 -3.19 0.25
CA PHE A 90 3.85 -3.58 1.21
C PHE A 90 2.60 -2.71 1.09
N THR A 91 2.73 -1.39 0.92
CA THR A 91 1.58 -0.49 0.79
C THR A 91 0.73 -0.85 -0.41
N ARG A 92 1.34 -1.13 -1.57
CA ARG A 92 0.62 -1.56 -2.78
C ARG A 92 0.06 -2.98 -2.63
N GLY A 93 0.86 -3.91 -2.12
CA GLY A 93 0.48 -5.32 -1.97
C GLY A 93 -0.61 -5.57 -0.93
N LEU A 94 -0.76 -4.67 0.03
CA LEU A 94 -1.77 -4.73 1.09
C LEU A 94 -2.89 -3.70 0.89
N GLN A 95 -3.00 -3.05 -0.27
CA GLN A 95 -4.05 -2.05 -0.49
C GLN A 95 -5.43 -2.71 -0.44
N GLY A 96 -6.27 -2.31 0.52
CA GLY A 96 -7.61 -2.88 0.73
C GLY A 96 -7.62 -4.27 1.37
N GLU A 97 -6.45 -4.82 1.70
CA GLU A 97 -6.31 -6.12 2.35
C GLU A 97 -6.48 -5.99 3.88
N THR A 98 -7.21 -6.92 4.48
CA THR A 98 -7.44 -6.98 5.94
C THR A 98 -6.91 -8.27 6.57
N ARG A 99 -6.26 -9.14 5.79
CA ARG A 99 -5.59 -10.36 6.27
C ARG A 99 -4.56 -10.04 7.38
N PRO A 100 -4.83 -10.41 8.65
CA PRO A 100 -3.96 -10.07 9.78
C PRO A 100 -2.55 -10.61 9.64
N GLU A 101 -2.37 -11.77 9.02
CA GLU A 101 -1.06 -12.38 8.80
C GLU A 101 -0.13 -11.51 7.94
N ALA A 102 -0.65 -10.91 6.87
CA ALA A 102 0.15 -10.11 5.95
C ALA A 102 0.46 -8.72 6.53
N LEU A 103 -0.49 -8.12 7.26
CA LEU A 103 -0.27 -6.89 8.01
C LEU A 103 0.78 -7.07 9.11
N ARG A 104 0.73 -8.21 9.82
CA ARG A 104 1.71 -8.55 10.85
C ARG A 104 3.10 -8.74 10.28
N GLU A 105 3.22 -9.41 9.13
CA GLU A 105 4.50 -9.56 8.43
C GLU A 105 5.13 -8.20 8.10
N ALA A 106 4.36 -7.29 7.48
CA ALA A 106 4.84 -5.96 7.13
C ALA A 106 5.26 -5.15 8.36
N ALA A 107 4.43 -5.13 9.41
CA ALA A 107 4.74 -4.43 10.66
C ALA A 107 6.02 -4.98 11.32
N GLN A 108 6.18 -6.30 11.40
CA GLN A 108 7.36 -6.94 11.99
C GLN A 108 8.64 -6.65 11.19
N ALA A 109 8.57 -6.66 9.85
CA ALA A 109 9.71 -6.34 9.00
C ALA A 109 10.21 -4.91 9.23
N LEU A 110 9.29 -3.94 9.29
CA LEU A 110 9.64 -2.54 9.53
C LEU A 110 10.06 -2.28 10.97
N ASP A 111 9.48 -2.96 11.96
CA ASP A 111 9.95 -2.93 13.35
C ASP A 111 11.40 -3.40 13.46
N ALA A 112 11.70 -4.58 12.90
CA ALA A 112 13.04 -5.15 12.93
C ALA A 112 14.09 -4.21 12.31
N TYR A 113 13.74 -3.54 11.21
CA TYR A 113 14.59 -2.51 10.62
C TYR A 113 14.76 -1.29 11.53
N CYS A 114 13.68 -0.72 12.05
CA CYS A 114 13.74 0.44 12.94
C CYS A 114 14.60 0.17 14.18
N GLU A 115 14.44 -1.01 14.78
CA GLU A 115 15.23 -1.46 15.93
C GLU A 115 16.70 -1.66 15.57
N GLY A 116 16.98 -2.32 14.44
CA GLY A 116 18.33 -2.53 13.93
C GLY A 116 19.05 -1.21 13.65
N PHE A 117 18.36 -0.27 13.02
CA PHE A 117 18.86 1.07 12.73
C PHE A 117 19.15 1.84 14.03
N THR A 118 18.21 1.87 14.97
CA THR A 118 18.39 2.56 16.26
C THR A 118 19.54 1.95 17.07
N ARG A 119 19.68 0.62 17.04
CA ARG A 119 20.80 -0.08 17.70
C ARG A 119 22.15 0.31 17.09
N ALA A 120 22.22 0.49 15.78
CA ALA A 120 23.46 0.81 15.06
C ALA A 120 23.85 2.29 15.13
N TYR A 121 22.88 3.21 15.15
CA TYR A 121 23.12 4.66 15.01
C TYR A 121 22.61 5.52 16.16
N GLY A 122 21.98 4.91 17.18
CA GLY A 122 21.35 5.63 18.29
C GLY A 122 20.07 6.36 17.88
N THR A 123 19.53 7.17 18.79
CA THR A 123 18.29 7.93 18.60
C THR A 123 18.50 9.32 18.00
N GLU A 124 19.75 9.77 17.88
CA GLU A 124 20.10 11.08 17.31
C GLU A 124 20.00 11.09 15.78
N THR A 125 20.16 9.93 15.15
CA THR A 125 20.01 9.77 13.69
C THR A 125 18.55 9.43 13.39
N PRO A 126 17.80 10.31 12.71
CA PRO A 126 16.40 10.03 12.41
C PRO A 126 16.27 8.92 11.36
N ILE A 127 15.32 8.01 11.58
CA ILE A 127 14.85 7.05 10.57
C ILE A 127 13.99 7.82 9.55
N SER A 128 13.97 7.36 8.29
CA SER A 128 13.06 7.93 7.28
C SER A 128 11.61 8.01 7.80
N PRO A 129 10.98 9.20 7.79
CA PRO A 129 9.60 9.37 8.26
C PRO A 129 8.61 8.48 7.53
N LYS A 130 8.87 8.18 6.24
CA LYS A 130 8.05 7.28 5.42
C LYS A 130 7.99 5.87 6.01
N ILE A 131 9.14 5.35 6.46
CA ILE A 131 9.25 4.02 7.05
C ILE A 131 8.51 3.96 8.39
N VAL A 132 8.70 4.97 9.24
CA VAL A 132 8.03 5.06 10.55
C VAL A 132 6.52 5.15 10.37
N ALA A 133 6.04 6.01 9.48
CA ALA A 133 4.61 6.18 9.22
C ALA A 133 3.96 4.89 8.68
N ALA A 134 4.62 4.20 7.73
CA ALA A 134 4.10 2.95 7.18
C ALA A 134 4.04 1.82 8.23
N ARG A 135 5.05 1.72 9.09
CA ARG A 135 5.06 0.77 10.22
C ARG A 135 3.87 1.01 11.15
N ASP A 136 3.63 2.27 11.50
CA ASP A 136 2.55 2.64 12.42
C ASP A 136 1.18 2.43 11.78
N ASP A 137 1.02 2.71 10.47
CA ASP A 137 -0.18 2.38 9.69
C ASP A 137 -0.46 0.86 9.69
N PHE A 138 0.53 0.02 9.38
CA PHE A 138 0.34 -1.42 9.37
C PHE A 138 -0.02 -1.98 10.75
N LYS A 139 0.54 -1.43 11.83
CA LYS A 139 0.16 -1.80 13.21
C LYS A 139 -1.27 -1.41 13.53
N GLN A 140 -1.68 -0.21 13.15
CA GLN A 140 -3.05 0.24 13.36
C GLN A 140 -4.04 -0.66 12.62
N ARG A 141 -3.81 -0.90 11.33
CA ARG A 141 -4.67 -1.77 10.50
C ARG A 141 -4.70 -3.21 11.01
N LEU A 142 -3.58 -3.73 11.52
CA LEU A 142 -3.54 -5.04 12.17
C LEU A 142 -4.46 -5.09 13.39
N ALA A 143 -4.37 -4.10 14.28
CA ALA A 143 -5.20 -4.02 15.48
C ALA A 143 -6.70 -3.93 15.13
N GLU A 144 -7.05 -3.15 14.10
CA GLU A 144 -8.42 -3.05 13.58
C GLU A 144 -8.92 -4.40 13.02
N ALA A 145 -8.09 -5.09 12.24
CA ALA A 145 -8.43 -6.39 11.68
C ALA A 145 -8.60 -7.47 12.77
N GLU A 146 -7.74 -7.47 13.79
CA GLU A 146 -7.85 -8.39 14.93
C GLU A 146 -9.09 -8.09 15.78
N ALA A 147 -9.42 -6.82 16.02
CA ALA A 147 -10.63 -6.42 16.73
C ALA A 147 -11.91 -6.82 15.99
N ALA A 148 -11.93 -6.64 14.66
CA ALA A 148 -13.05 -7.08 13.83
C ALA A 148 -13.24 -8.61 13.88
N ALA A 149 -12.15 -9.37 13.77
CA ALA A 149 -12.19 -10.83 13.87
C ALA A 149 -12.63 -11.33 15.26
N ALA A 150 -12.29 -10.59 16.32
CA ALA A 150 -12.74 -10.91 17.68
C ALA A 150 -14.25 -10.64 17.85
N ALA A 151 -14.79 -9.58 17.25
CA ALA A 151 -16.20 -9.22 17.32
C ALA A 151 -17.12 -10.17 16.53
N GLU A 152 -16.63 -10.79 15.45
CA GLU A 152 -17.40 -11.72 14.62
C GLU A 152 -17.58 -13.11 15.25
N LYS A 153 -16.69 -13.50 16.19
CA LYS A 153 -16.88 -14.75 16.93
C LYS A 153 -18.16 -14.64 17.77
N PRO A 154 -19.18 -15.49 17.55
CA PRO A 154 -20.38 -15.49 18.37
C PRO A 154 -19.95 -15.68 19.82
N GLN A 155 -20.31 -14.74 20.69
CA GLN A 155 -20.29 -15.00 22.12
C GLN A 155 -21.20 -16.20 22.32
N VAL A 156 -20.62 -17.38 22.57
CA VAL A 156 -21.39 -18.50 23.07
C VAL A 156 -22.04 -17.95 24.32
N PRO A 157 -23.38 -17.82 24.37
CA PRO A 157 -24.04 -17.32 25.56
C PRO A 157 -23.55 -18.21 26.69
N ASP A 158 -22.94 -17.61 27.72
CA ASP A 158 -22.54 -18.33 28.91
C ASP A 158 -23.69 -19.25 29.28
N ALA A 159 -23.40 -20.54 29.25
CA ALA A 159 -24.36 -21.58 29.53
C ALA A 159 -25.04 -21.20 30.84
N VAL A 160 -26.35 -20.95 30.76
CA VAL A 160 -27.20 -20.79 31.93
C VAL A 160 -26.97 -22.03 32.78
N GLU A 161 -26.26 -21.85 33.89
CA GLU A 161 -26.06 -22.86 34.89
C GLU A 161 -27.43 -23.09 35.54
N GLY A 162 -28.08 -24.19 35.18
CA GLY A 162 -29.32 -24.60 35.82
C GLY A 162 -29.97 -25.82 35.18
N PRO A 163 -29.92 -26.98 35.84
CA PRO A 163 -30.99 -27.95 35.76
C PRO A 163 -31.94 -27.68 36.93
N GLU A 164 -32.92 -26.79 36.73
CA GLU A 164 -34.18 -26.91 37.47
C GLU A 164 -35.22 -27.48 36.51
N GLU A 165 -35.57 -28.72 36.78
CA GLU A 165 -36.45 -29.60 36.02
C GLU A 165 -37.88 -29.05 36.08
N LEU A 166 -38.38 -28.51 34.96
CA LEU A 166 -39.79 -28.16 34.78
C LEU A 166 -40.40 -28.99 33.63
N PRO A 167 -41.68 -29.41 33.78
CA PRO A 167 -42.31 -30.45 32.97
C PRO A 167 -42.59 -30.00 31.52
N PRO A 168 -42.76 -30.95 30.58
CA PRO A 168 -42.80 -30.66 29.15
C PRO A 168 -44.05 -29.87 28.74
N PRO A 169 -43.91 -28.75 27.99
CA PRO A 169 -45.03 -28.10 27.34
C PRO A 169 -45.43 -28.80 26.02
N PRO A 170 -46.69 -28.66 25.58
CA PRO A 170 -47.19 -29.28 24.35
C PRO A 170 -46.57 -28.66 23.08
N PRO A 171 -46.58 -29.39 21.95
CA PRO A 171 -45.94 -28.96 20.71
C PRO A 171 -46.79 -27.91 19.99
N ASP A 172 -46.39 -26.64 20.08
CA ASP A 172 -46.89 -25.59 19.19
C ASP A 172 -45.93 -25.33 18.03
N ALA A 173 -46.51 -25.31 16.84
CA ALA A 173 -45.84 -25.19 15.56
C ALA A 173 -45.08 -23.86 15.42
N VAL A 174 -43.77 -23.95 15.13
CA VAL A 174 -42.97 -22.80 14.73
C VAL A 174 -43.38 -22.36 13.33
N PRO A 175 -43.87 -21.13 13.10
CA PRO A 175 -44.12 -20.63 11.76
C PRO A 175 -42.79 -20.41 11.03
N ALA A 176 -42.61 -21.08 9.90
CA ALA A 176 -41.45 -20.93 9.02
C ALA A 176 -41.35 -19.49 8.48
N ALA A 177 -40.39 -18.72 9.00
CA ALA A 177 -40.06 -17.40 8.47
C ALA A 177 -39.51 -17.55 7.04
N LYS A 178 -40.20 -16.98 6.05
CA LYS A 178 -39.83 -17.03 4.62
C LYS A 178 -38.58 -16.15 4.34
N PRO A 179 -37.41 -16.72 4.02
CA PRO A 179 -36.10 -16.04 4.06
C PRO A 179 -35.76 -15.15 2.84
N TRP A 180 -36.70 -14.87 1.94
CA TRP A 180 -36.38 -14.25 0.64
C TRP A 180 -36.46 -12.71 0.63
N LYS A 181 -37.11 -12.08 1.61
CA LYS A 181 -37.29 -10.63 1.65
C LYS A 181 -35.98 -9.87 1.93
N GLY A 182 -35.06 -10.46 2.70
CA GLY A 182 -33.77 -9.83 3.03
C GLY A 182 -32.83 -9.69 1.82
N LEU A 183 -32.80 -10.69 0.93
CA LEU A 183 -31.93 -10.65 -0.26
C LEU A 183 -32.38 -9.61 -1.30
N ALA A 184 -33.70 -9.41 -1.46
CA ALA A 184 -34.23 -8.44 -2.41
C ALA A 184 -33.97 -6.99 -1.98
N ILE A 185 -34.02 -6.71 -0.69
CA ILE A 185 -33.73 -5.37 -0.14
C ILE A 185 -32.23 -5.06 -0.26
N GLY A 186 -31.36 -6.02 0.06
CA GLY A 186 -29.90 -5.86 -0.06
C GLY A 186 -29.43 -5.62 -1.51
N GLY A 187 -30.02 -6.33 -2.48
CA GLY A 187 -29.66 -6.16 -3.90
C GLY A 187 -30.07 -4.79 -4.49
N GLY A 188 -31.20 -4.21 -4.04
CA GLY A 188 -31.68 -2.92 -4.54
C GLY A 188 -30.78 -1.73 -4.14
N VAL A 189 -30.25 -1.75 -2.91
CA VAL A 189 -29.36 -0.69 -2.40
C VAL A 189 -28.05 -0.66 -3.17
N MET A 190 -27.48 -1.84 -3.46
CA MET A 190 -26.22 -1.95 -4.23
C MET A 190 -26.36 -1.44 -5.67
N ILE A 191 -27.49 -1.71 -6.33
CA ILE A 191 -27.74 -1.21 -7.70
C ILE A 191 -27.94 0.31 -7.69
N GLY A 192 -28.65 0.86 -6.69
CA GLY A 192 -28.82 2.31 -6.54
C GLY A 192 -27.50 3.05 -6.37
N LEU A 193 -26.59 2.51 -5.55
CA LEU A 193 -25.23 3.06 -5.37
C LEU A 193 -24.38 2.91 -6.64
N GLY A 194 -24.47 1.78 -7.35
CA GLY A 194 -23.72 1.55 -8.58
C GLY A 194 -24.10 2.51 -9.72
N VAL A 195 -25.40 2.77 -9.92
CA VAL A 195 -25.86 3.73 -10.93
C VAL A 195 -25.46 5.17 -10.56
N GLY A 196 -25.55 5.54 -9.28
CA GLY A 196 -25.08 6.84 -8.80
C GLY A 196 -23.58 7.06 -9.07
N ALA A 197 -22.75 6.04 -8.79
CA ALA A 197 -21.32 6.10 -9.06
C ALA A 197 -20.99 6.22 -10.56
N ALA A 198 -21.73 5.52 -11.43
CA ALA A 198 -21.53 5.60 -12.88
C ALA A 198 -21.88 6.99 -13.45
N VAL A 199 -22.92 7.65 -12.93
CA VAL A 199 -23.27 9.03 -13.32
C VAL A 199 -22.19 10.01 -12.87
N VAL A 200 -21.68 9.89 -11.64
CA VAL A 200 -20.60 10.73 -11.13
C VAL A 200 -19.31 10.54 -11.93
N ALA A 201 -18.96 9.30 -12.29
CA ALA A 201 -17.80 9.00 -13.13
C ALA A 201 -17.94 9.59 -14.55
N GLY A 202 -19.13 9.50 -15.15
CA GLY A 202 -19.39 10.08 -16.48
C GLY A 202 -19.28 11.60 -16.51
N VAL A 203 -19.83 12.30 -15.50
CA VAL A 203 -19.72 13.76 -15.38
C VAL A 203 -18.28 14.19 -15.02
N GLY A 204 -17.58 13.40 -14.20
CA GLY A 204 -16.18 13.63 -13.84
C GLY A 204 -15.23 13.53 -15.03
N GLY A 205 -15.38 12.50 -15.87
CA GLY A 205 -14.55 12.29 -17.06
C GLY A 205 -14.61 13.44 -18.06
N ALA A 206 -15.79 14.05 -18.25
CA ALA A 206 -15.95 15.23 -19.12
C ALA A 206 -15.19 16.47 -18.60
N ARG A 207 -15.02 16.60 -17.27
CA ARG A 207 -14.22 17.69 -16.70
C ARG A 207 -12.72 17.44 -16.80
N VAL A 208 -12.27 16.18 -16.67
CA VAL A 208 -10.85 15.82 -16.83
C VAL A 208 -10.37 16.11 -18.26
N ALA A 209 -11.14 15.74 -19.28
CA ALA A 209 -10.82 16.06 -20.68
C ALA A 209 -10.77 17.57 -20.97
N SER A 210 -11.42 18.41 -20.16
CA SER A 210 -11.35 19.88 -20.25
C SER A 210 -10.12 20.46 -19.55
N LEU A 211 -9.60 19.76 -18.53
CA LEU A 211 -8.36 20.13 -17.83
C LEU A 211 -7.13 19.75 -18.64
N GLU A 212 -7.13 18.61 -19.33
CA GLU A 212 -6.04 18.22 -20.25
C GLU A 212 -5.82 19.29 -21.34
N LYS A 213 -6.90 19.82 -21.93
CA LYS A 213 -6.82 20.91 -22.92
C LYS A 213 -6.23 22.21 -22.38
N GLN A 214 -6.32 22.47 -21.08
CA GLN A 214 -5.75 23.68 -20.46
C GLN A 214 -4.27 23.49 -20.10
N VAL A 215 -3.84 22.25 -19.86
CA VAL A 215 -2.45 21.87 -19.61
C VAL A 215 -1.65 21.81 -20.92
N ASP A 216 -2.27 21.37 -22.02
CA ASP A 216 -1.68 21.32 -23.36
C ASP A 216 -1.68 22.68 -24.09
N ASP A 217 -2.22 23.75 -23.49
CA ASP A 217 -2.18 25.09 -24.09
C ASP A 217 -0.74 25.65 -24.03
N PRO A 218 -0.09 25.90 -25.17
CA PRO A 218 1.28 26.43 -25.22
C PRO A 218 1.43 27.81 -24.57
N ALA A 219 0.33 28.50 -24.22
CA ALA A 219 0.36 29.73 -23.42
C ALA A 219 0.66 29.48 -21.93
N ASN A 220 0.43 28.27 -21.41
CA ASN A 220 0.58 27.91 -19.99
C ASN A 220 1.77 26.95 -19.76
N MET A 221 2.94 27.28 -20.31
CA MET A 221 4.18 26.47 -20.22
C MET A 221 4.59 26.19 -18.76
N CYS A 222 3.99 25.18 -18.13
CA CYS A 222 4.38 24.65 -16.83
C CYS A 222 5.63 23.79 -17.03
N VAL A 223 6.80 24.41 -16.87
CA VAL A 223 8.05 23.67 -16.88
C VAL A 223 8.16 22.89 -15.57
N LEU A 224 8.12 21.55 -15.64
CA LEU A 224 8.16 20.66 -14.47
C LEU A 224 9.36 20.91 -13.54
N SER A 225 10.44 21.48 -14.05
CA SER A 225 11.66 21.77 -13.28
C SER A 225 11.59 23.04 -12.43
N MET A 226 10.65 23.96 -12.70
CA MET A 226 10.43 25.18 -11.89
C MET A 226 8.94 25.57 -11.92
N PRO A 227 8.09 24.95 -11.10
CA PRO A 227 6.66 25.23 -11.11
C PRO A 227 6.40 26.61 -10.50
N SER A 228 5.74 27.48 -11.28
CA SER A 228 5.15 28.70 -10.75
C SER A 228 4.04 28.36 -9.72
N PRO A 229 3.64 29.29 -8.84
CA PRO A 229 2.59 29.04 -7.85
C PRO A 229 1.25 28.60 -8.47
N SER A 230 0.96 29.02 -9.71
CA SER A 230 -0.22 28.58 -10.46
C SER A 230 -0.10 27.16 -11.02
N CYS A 231 1.11 26.69 -11.36
CA CYS A 231 1.34 25.30 -11.77
C CYS A 231 1.28 24.33 -10.59
N GLN A 232 1.69 24.75 -9.39
CA GLN A 232 1.61 23.92 -8.18
C GLN A 232 0.15 23.54 -7.85
N ASP A 233 -0.80 24.48 -7.90
CA ASP A 233 -2.23 24.18 -7.64
C ASP A 233 -2.82 23.23 -8.70
N LEU A 234 -2.39 23.33 -9.96
CA LEU A 234 -2.79 22.39 -11.02
C LEU A 234 -2.19 20.99 -10.82
N LEU A 235 -0.93 20.91 -10.40
CA LEU A 235 -0.26 19.64 -10.10
C LEU A 235 -0.86 18.93 -8.86
N ASP A 236 -1.17 19.68 -7.81
CA ASP A 236 -1.77 19.13 -6.59
C ASP A 236 -3.20 18.64 -6.85
N ARG A 237 -3.99 19.38 -7.66
CA ARG A 237 -5.30 18.90 -8.12
C ARG A 237 -5.20 17.70 -9.05
N GLY A 238 -4.16 17.64 -9.87
CA GLY A 238 -3.86 16.48 -10.73
C GLY A 238 -3.59 15.22 -9.93
N LYS A 239 -2.73 15.28 -8.91
CA LYS A 239 -2.42 14.15 -8.02
C LYS A 239 -3.65 13.65 -7.25
N ALA A 240 -4.49 14.58 -6.78
CA ALA A 240 -5.74 14.23 -6.13
C ALA A 240 -6.72 13.54 -7.10
N ALA A 241 -6.79 14.00 -8.36
CA ALA A 241 -7.65 13.41 -9.38
C ALA A 241 -7.13 12.04 -9.88
N GLU A 242 -5.81 11.85 -10.00
CA GLU A 242 -5.19 10.61 -10.48
C GLU A 242 -5.44 9.43 -9.54
N SER A 243 -5.32 9.65 -8.22
CA SER A 243 -5.61 8.62 -7.21
C SER A 243 -7.08 8.19 -7.21
N MET A 244 -8.03 9.12 -7.38
CA MET A 244 -9.45 8.81 -7.49
C MET A 244 -9.81 8.14 -8.82
N THR A 245 -9.11 8.48 -9.91
CA THR A 245 -9.40 7.94 -11.24
C THR A 245 -8.90 6.50 -11.38
N ILE A 246 -7.69 6.19 -10.87
CA ILE A 246 -7.16 4.81 -10.89
C ILE A 246 -8.01 3.91 -9.99
N ALA A 247 -8.37 4.38 -8.79
CA ALA A 247 -9.27 3.64 -7.91
C ALA A 247 -10.64 3.43 -8.57
N GLY A 248 -11.21 4.47 -9.19
CA GLY A 248 -12.49 4.38 -9.89
C GLY A 248 -12.47 3.43 -11.10
N ALA A 249 -11.39 3.42 -11.87
CA ALA A 249 -11.25 2.61 -13.08
C ALA A 249 -11.22 1.10 -12.79
N VAL A 250 -10.69 0.69 -11.63
CA VAL A 250 -10.65 -0.72 -11.22
C VAL A 250 -11.91 -1.11 -10.46
N LEU A 251 -12.37 -0.26 -9.54
CA LEU A 251 -13.50 -0.59 -8.67
C LEU A 251 -14.84 -0.59 -9.41
N ALA A 252 -15.04 0.31 -10.38
CA ALA A 252 -16.29 0.44 -11.13
C ALA A 252 -16.66 -0.82 -11.94
N PRO A 253 -15.79 -1.42 -12.77
CA PRO A 253 -16.12 -2.65 -13.48
C PRO A 253 -16.28 -3.85 -12.53
N LEU A 254 -15.55 -3.88 -11.41
CA LEU A 254 -15.68 -4.94 -10.41
C LEU A 254 -17.07 -4.91 -9.74
N LEU A 255 -17.50 -3.73 -9.28
CA LEU A 255 -18.81 -3.53 -8.66
C LEU A 255 -19.95 -3.75 -9.67
N ALA A 256 -19.80 -3.27 -10.90
CA ALA A 256 -20.77 -3.51 -11.96
C ALA A 256 -20.89 -5.00 -12.30
N GLY A 257 -19.76 -5.71 -12.40
CA GLY A 257 -19.73 -7.16 -12.67
C GLY A 257 -20.41 -7.97 -11.54
N ALA A 258 -20.06 -7.69 -10.29
CA ALA A 258 -20.67 -8.34 -9.13
C ALA A 258 -22.18 -8.06 -9.02
N GLY A 259 -22.60 -6.82 -9.29
CA GLY A 259 -24.01 -6.43 -9.31
C GLY A 259 -24.82 -7.17 -10.39
N VAL A 260 -24.27 -7.31 -11.61
CA VAL A 260 -24.91 -8.06 -12.70
C VAL A 260 -25.03 -9.54 -12.35
N ALA A 261 -23.98 -10.16 -11.78
CA ALA A 261 -24.01 -11.56 -11.39
C ALA A 261 -25.10 -11.85 -10.34
N LEU A 262 -25.20 -11.02 -9.29
CA LEU A 262 -26.22 -11.16 -8.26
C LEU A 262 -27.64 -10.95 -8.81
N LEU A 263 -27.82 -10.01 -9.75
CA LEU A 263 -29.09 -9.77 -10.42
C LEU A 263 -29.52 -10.96 -11.30
N VAL A 264 -28.59 -11.56 -12.05
CA VAL A 264 -28.84 -12.76 -12.85
C VAL A 264 -29.23 -13.94 -11.98
N VAL A 265 -28.54 -14.17 -10.86
CA VAL A 265 -28.87 -15.25 -9.91
C VAL A 265 -30.25 -15.02 -9.27
N GLY A 266 -30.56 -13.77 -8.90
CA GLY A 266 -31.86 -13.39 -8.37
C GLY A 266 -33.01 -13.62 -9.37
N LEU A 267 -32.81 -13.24 -10.64
CA LEU A 267 -33.79 -13.43 -11.71
C LEU A 267 -33.97 -14.90 -12.08
N LYS A 268 -32.88 -15.68 -12.17
CA LYS A 268 -32.93 -17.12 -12.48
C LYS A 268 -33.69 -17.89 -11.41
N ARG A 269 -33.45 -17.59 -10.12
CA ARG A 269 -34.16 -18.23 -9.00
C ARG A 269 -35.62 -17.77 -8.90
N ARG A 270 -35.94 -16.55 -9.36
CA ARG A 270 -37.31 -16.03 -9.44
C ARG A 270 -38.10 -16.56 -10.64
N SER A 271 -37.47 -17.06 -11.70
CA SER A 271 -38.15 -17.61 -12.89
C SER A 271 -39.04 -18.85 -12.61
N GLN A 272 -38.99 -19.41 -11.40
CA GLN A 272 -39.97 -20.40 -10.93
C GLN A 272 -41.26 -19.78 -10.36
N ALA A 273 -41.35 -18.44 -10.28
CA ALA A 273 -42.57 -17.69 -10.00
C ALA A 273 -42.86 -16.78 -11.21
N ASN A 274 -44.09 -16.86 -11.76
CA ASN A 274 -44.54 -16.20 -13.00
C ASN A 274 -44.52 -14.65 -12.93
N THR A 275 -43.36 -14.01 -12.78
CA THR A 275 -43.19 -12.56 -12.91
C THR A 275 -42.11 -12.28 -13.96
N ALA A 276 -42.48 -11.60 -15.04
CA ALA A 276 -41.56 -11.23 -16.11
C ALA A 276 -41.18 -9.74 -15.98
N PHE A 277 -39.88 -9.46 -16.03
CA PHE A 277 -39.38 -8.10 -16.21
C PHE A 277 -39.04 -7.90 -17.69
N ALA A 278 -39.58 -6.86 -18.31
CA ALA A 278 -39.27 -6.50 -19.67
C ALA A 278 -38.59 -5.12 -19.70
N PRO A 279 -37.44 -4.97 -20.39
CA PRO A 279 -36.85 -3.66 -20.61
C PRO A 279 -37.84 -2.79 -21.40
N ALA A 280 -38.09 -1.59 -20.90
CA ALA A 280 -38.96 -0.62 -21.52
C ALA A 280 -38.10 0.52 -22.08
N LEU A 281 -38.06 0.61 -23.41
CA LEU A 281 -37.47 1.73 -24.13
C LEU A 281 -38.59 2.64 -24.63
N ALA A 282 -38.55 3.91 -24.23
CA ALA A 282 -39.39 4.97 -24.78
C ALA A 282 -38.50 6.19 -25.07
N PRO A 283 -38.89 7.10 -25.99
CA PRO A 283 -38.12 8.30 -26.26
C PRO A 283 -37.88 9.11 -24.97
N GLY A 284 -36.62 9.25 -24.57
CA GLY A 284 -36.22 9.93 -23.33
C GLY A 284 -36.29 9.09 -22.05
N PHE A 285 -36.62 7.80 -22.12
CA PHE A 285 -36.71 6.91 -20.96
C PHE A 285 -36.13 5.52 -21.25
N VAL A 286 -35.17 5.11 -20.44
CA VAL A 286 -34.66 3.73 -20.38
C VAL A 286 -34.94 3.22 -18.98
N GLY A 287 -35.80 2.20 -18.88
CA GLY A 287 -36.19 1.63 -17.58
C GLY A 287 -36.62 0.17 -17.67
N LEU A 288 -37.00 -0.38 -16.52
CA LEU A 288 -37.49 -1.76 -16.38
C LEU A 288 -38.97 -1.74 -16.02
N SER A 289 -39.79 -2.48 -16.77
CA SER A 289 -41.21 -2.67 -16.46
C SER A 289 -41.45 -4.05 -15.84
N LEU A 290 -42.31 -4.10 -14.83
CA LEU A 290 -42.67 -5.33 -14.11
C LEU A 290 -44.06 -5.78 -14.57
N ARG A 291 -44.18 -6.98 -15.16
CA ARG A 291 -45.46 -7.56 -15.56
C ARG A 291 -45.66 -8.88 -14.81
N GLY A 292 -46.70 -8.95 -14.00
CA GLY A 292 -47.14 -10.16 -13.30
C GLY A 292 -48.60 -10.45 -13.60
N SER A 293 -48.94 -11.73 -13.79
CA SER A 293 -50.32 -12.22 -13.68
C SER A 293 -50.48 -12.81 -12.28
N PHE A 294 -51.46 -12.33 -11.53
CA PHE A 294 -51.87 -12.90 -10.25
C PHE A 294 -52.74 -14.15 -10.46
#